data_AF-A0A4Q4CUN6-F1
#
_entry.id   AF-A0A4Q4CUN6-F1
#
_cell.length_a   1.000
_cell.length_b   1.000
_cell.length_c   1.000
_cell.angle_alpha   90.00
_cell.angle_beta   90.00
_cell.angle_gamma   90.00
#
_symmetry.space_group_name_H-M   'P 1'
#
loop_
_entity.id
_entity.type
_entity.pdbx_description
1 polymer ?
#
loop_
_entity_poly.entity_id
_entity_poly.type
_entity_poly.pdbx_seq_one_letter_code
_entity_poly.pdbx_strand_id
1 'polypeptide(L)'
;MTRIALLSTSDTDLLSARASGADYLWANPGSQVEGHQSMAEAIEASDLVICRLLGSPDDLCGGFERIRATGKPMIVLGGELTPN
;
A
#
# COMPACT_ATOMS: atom_id res chain seq x y z
N MET A 1 16.36 -3.98 9.70
CA MET A 1 15.52 -2.77 9.62
C MET A 1 14.11 -3.21 9.29
N THR A 2 13.08 -2.47 9.69
CA THR A 2 11.69 -2.78 9.35
C THR A 2 11.46 -2.53 7.87
N ARG A 3 11.01 -3.54 7.13
CA ARG A 3 10.61 -3.42 5.73
C ARG A 3 9.14 -3.05 5.63
N ILE A 4 8.84 -2.01 4.86
CA ILE A 4 7.49 -1.43 4.77
C ILE A 4 6.92 -1.63 3.37
N ALA A 5 5.74 -2.23 3.25
CA ALA A 5 4.98 -2.21 2.01
C ALA A 5 4.13 -0.94 1.94
N LEU A 6 4.35 -0.10 0.93
CA LEU A 6 3.54 1.07 0.62
C LEU A 6 2.62 0.78 -0.57
N LEU A 7 1.32 0.70 -0.30
CA LEU A 7 0.28 0.57 -1.31
C LEU A 7 -0.37 1.93 -1.50
N SER A 8 -0.08 2.62 -2.60
CA SER A 8 -0.62 3.96 -2.84
C SER A 8 -1.12 4.17 -4.27
N THR A 9 -2.26 4.83 -4.41
CA THR A 9 -2.75 5.30 -5.72
C THR A 9 -2.05 6.57 -6.19
N SER A 10 -1.17 7.16 -5.38
CA SER A 10 -0.39 8.35 -5.72
C SER A 10 1.04 7.95 -6.12
N ASP A 11 1.39 8.14 -7.39
CA ASP A 11 2.75 7.91 -7.88
C ASP A 11 3.79 8.78 -7.16
N THR A 12 3.38 9.96 -6.67
CA THR A 12 4.24 10.83 -5.85
C THR A 12 4.66 10.15 -4.55
N ASP A 13 3.77 9.40 -3.89
CA ASP A 13 4.12 8.66 -2.68
C ASP A 13 5.13 7.56 -2.99
N LEU A 14 4.93 6.82 -4.09
CA LEU A 14 5.79 5.71 -4.51
C LEU A 14 7.19 6.20 -4.89
N LEU A 15 7.27 7.29 -5.65
CA LEU A 15 8.54 7.94 -5.99
C LEU A 15 9.25 8.48 -4.74
N SER A 16 8.49 9.02 -3.77
CA SER A 16 9.04 9.50 -2.49
C SER A 16 9.59 8.35 -1.64
N ALA A 17 8.87 7.23 -1.56
CA ALA A 17 9.33 6.03 -0.87
C ALA A 17 10.64 5.52 -1.48
N ARG A 18 10.71 5.44 -2.81
CA ARG A 18 11.94 5.07 -3.54
C ARG A 18 13.09 6.03 -3.28
N ALA A 19 12.84 7.35 -3.29
CA ALA A 19 13.86 8.37 -3.09
C ALA A 19 14.35 8.49 -1.64
N SER A 20 13.56 8.01 -0.67
CA SER A 20 13.86 8.13 0.76
C SER A 20 15.09 7.33 1.22
N GLY A 21 15.46 6.28 0.49
CA GLY A 21 16.52 5.35 0.88
C GLY A 21 16.15 4.39 2.03
N ALA A 22 14.91 4.47 2.55
CA ALA A 22 14.39 3.49 3.50
C ALA A 22 13.97 2.19 2.78
N ASP A 23 13.82 1.11 3.55
CA ASP A 23 13.49 -0.23 3.04
C ASP A 23 11.99 -0.35 2.73
N TYR A 24 11.56 0.32 1.66
CA TYR A 24 10.22 0.22 1.12
C TYR A 24 10.13 -0.81 0.00
N LEU A 25 9.07 -1.62 0.03
CA LEU A 25 8.46 -2.21 -1.15
C LEU A 25 7.23 -1.36 -1.48
N TRP A 26 6.90 -1.16 -2.76
CA TRP A 26 5.80 -0.28 -3.12
C TRP A 26 5.05 -0.78 -4.35
N ALA A 27 3.75 -0.53 -4.38
CA ALA A 27 2.88 -0.88 -5.51
C ALA A 27 1.71 0.11 -5.61
N ASN A 28 1.22 0.34 -6.83
CA ASN A 28 -0.01 1.09 -7.08
C ASN A 28 -1.17 0.11 -7.32
N PRO A 29 -2.14 -0.04 -6.38
CA PRO A 29 -3.27 -0.95 -6.55
C PRO A 29 -4.18 -0.59 -7.74
N GLY A 30 -4.21 0.68 -8.16
CA GLY A 30 -4.98 1.13 -9.31
C GLY A 30 -4.28 0.89 -10.67
N SER A 31 -2.99 0.54 -10.66
CA SER A 31 -2.22 0.30 -11.88
C SER A 31 -2.62 -1.01 -12.54
N GLN A 32 -3.07 -0.94 -13.79
CA GLN A 32 -3.42 -2.13 -14.60
C GLN A 32 -2.19 -2.93 -15.05
N VAL A 33 -1.01 -2.31 -15.03
CA VAL A 33 0.24 -2.91 -15.50
C VAL A 33 0.98 -3.64 -14.36
N GLU A 34 0.84 -3.16 -13.13
CA GLU A 34 1.62 -3.63 -11.98
C GLU A 34 0.75 -4.29 -10.89
N GLY A 35 -0.57 -4.07 -10.88
CA GLY A 35 -1.35 -3.96 -9.64
C GLY A 35 -1.49 -5.18 -8.72
N HIS A 36 -1.66 -6.42 -9.23
CA HIS A 36 -2.12 -7.52 -8.36
C HIS A 36 -1.02 -8.47 -7.88
N GLN A 37 -0.11 -8.87 -8.76
CA GLN A 37 0.97 -9.81 -8.39
C GLN A 37 2.07 -9.10 -7.60
N SER A 38 2.48 -7.90 -8.03
CA SER A 38 3.50 -7.11 -7.31
C SER A 38 3.05 -6.72 -5.90
N MET A 39 1.75 -6.46 -5.72
CA MET A 39 1.17 -6.11 -4.42
C MET A 39 1.23 -7.27 -3.44
N ALA A 40 0.87 -8.49 -3.86
CA ALA A 40 0.94 -9.67 -2.99
C ALA A 40 2.38 -9.94 -2.54
N GLU A 41 3.34 -9.91 -3.48
CA GLU A 41 4.76 -10.09 -3.16
C GLU A 41 5.28 -9.02 -2.19
N ALA A 42 4.90 -7.75 -2.41
CA ALA A 42 5.27 -6.65 -1.52
C ALA A 42 4.72 -6.84 -0.10
N ILE A 43 3.45 -7.23 0.01
CA ILE A 43 2.81 -7.52 1.30
C ILE A 43 3.55 -8.66 1.99
N GLU A 44 3.74 -9.80 1.32
CA GLU A 44 4.37 -11.01 1.89
C GLU A 44 5.81 -10.78 2.34
N ALA A 45 6.57 -9.95 1.64
CA ALA A 45 7.96 -9.66 1.99
C ALA A 45 8.14 -8.54 3.03
N SER A 46 7.07 -7.88 3.49
CA SER A 46 7.14 -6.75 4.45
C SER A 46 6.85 -7.13 5.90
N ASP A 47 7.25 -6.27 6.84
CA ASP A 47 6.91 -6.35 8.26
C ASP A 47 5.68 -5.50 8.62
N LEU A 48 5.38 -4.48 7.82
CA LEU A 48 4.31 -3.48 8.01
C LEU A 48 3.72 -3.10 6.66
N VAL A 49 2.39 -2.96 6.58
CA VAL A 49 1.69 -2.46 5.39
C VAL A 49 1.10 -1.08 5.65
N ILE A 50 1.37 -0.14 4.76
CA ILE A 50 0.75 1.20 4.71
C ILE A 50 -0.06 1.28 3.43
N CYS A 51 -1.36 1.54 3.57
CA CYS A 51 -2.27 1.78 2.46
C CYS A 51 -2.69 3.25 2.46
N ARG A 52 -2.41 3.98 1.37
CA ARG A 52 -2.90 5.34 1.15
C ARG A 52 -3.66 5.41 -0.19
N LEU A 53 -4.97 5.57 -0.13
CA LEU A 53 -5.82 5.45 -1.32
C LEU A 53 -6.74 6.67 -1.41
N LEU A 54 -7.01 7.13 -2.63
CA LEU A 54 -8.13 8.04 -2.91
C LEU A 54 -9.42 7.24 -3.01
N GLY A 55 -10.52 7.75 -2.45
CA GLY A 55 -11.84 7.12 -2.52
C GLY A 55 -12.25 6.38 -1.23
N SER A 56 -13.27 5.53 -1.35
CA SER A 56 -13.81 4.75 -0.25
C SER A 56 -12.96 3.50 0.01
N PRO A 57 -12.88 3.00 1.26
CA PRO A 57 -12.37 1.65 1.53
C PRO A 57 -13.01 0.54 0.68
N ASP A 58 -14.25 0.75 0.22
CA ASP A 58 -14.97 -0.15 -0.69
C ASP A 58 -14.30 -0.27 -2.07
N ASP A 59 -13.57 0.75 -2.49
CA ASP A 59 -12.93 0.82 -3.82
C ASP A 59 -11.76 -0.19 -3.95
N LEU A 60 -11.25 -0.73 -2.83
CA LEU A 60 -10.23 -1.78 -2.84
C LEU A 60 -10.81 -3.20 -2.90
N CYS A 61 -12.13 -3.38 -3.16
CA CYS A 61 -12.82 -4.66 -3.42
C CYS A 61 -12.21 -5.90 -2.71
N GLY A 62 -12.31 -5.96 -1.38
CA GLY A 62 -11.85 -7.10 -0.56
C GLY A 62 -10.32 -7.20 -0.35
N GLY A 63 -9.54 -6.28 -0.93
CA GLY A 63 -8.08 -6.21 -0.77
C GLY A 63 -7.65 -6.03 0.68
N PHE A 64 -8.36 -5.21 1.46
CA PHE A 64 -8.05 -5.01 2.89
C PHE A 64 -8.23 -6.26 3.72
N GLU A 65 -9.28 -7.06 3.48
CA GLU A 65 -9.46 -8.34 4.18
C GLU A 65 -8.33 -9.32 3.86
N ARG A 66 -7.83 -9.32 2.61
CA ARG A 66 -6.66 -10.12 2.23
C ARG A 66 -5.40 -9.68 2.98
N ILE A 67 -5.15 -8.38 3.08
CA ILE A 67 -4.01 -7.84 3.85
C ILE A 67 -4.17 -8.20 5.33
N ARG A 68 -5.36 -8.01 5.88
CA ARG A 68 -5.68 -8.34 7.29
C ARG A 68 -5.47 -9.81 7.60
N ALA A 69 -5.79 -10.72 6.67
CA ALA A 69 -5.58 -12.15 6.82
C ALA A 69 -4.09 -12.56 6.94
N THR A 70 -3.15 -11.69 6.53
CA THR A 70 -1.71 -11.93 6.71
C THR A 70 -1.25 -11.78 8.17
N GLY A 71 -2.07 -11.16 9.03
CA GLY A 71 -1.72 -10.87 10.43
C GLY A 71 -0.68 -9.76 10.61
N LYS A 72 -0.22 -9.12 9.53
CA LYS A 72 0.75 -8.02 9.59
C LYS A 72 0.09 -6.74 10.11
N PRO A 73 0.82 -5.92 10.89
CA PRO A 73 0.37 -4.57 11.21
C PRO A 73 0.00 -3.81 9.93
N MET A 74 -1.14 -3.12 9.96
CA MET A 74 -1.68 -2.39 8.81
C MET A 74 -2.08 -0.98 9.24
N ILE A 75 -1.61 0.02 8.49
CA ILE A 75 -2.00 1.42 8.61
C ILE A 75 -2.78 1.80 7.35
N VAL A 76 -3.96 2.37 7.52
CA VAL A 76 -4.81 2.80 6.40
C VAL A 76 -5.07 4.30 6.52
N LEU A 77 -4.84 5.03 5.43
CA LEU A 77 -5.00 6.47 5.33
C LEU A 77 -5.81 6.82 4.07
N GLY A 78 -6.73 7.78 4.20
CA GLY A 78 -7.35 8.43 3.05
C GLY A 78 -6.35 9.29 2.28
N GLY A 79 -6.58 9.45 0.99
CA GLY A 79 -5.79 10.29 0.09
C GLY A 79 -6.18 11.77 0.17
N GLU A 80 -7.36 12.05 0.71
CA GLU A 80 -7.95 13.37 0.91
C GLU A 80 -7.20 14.17 1.98
N LEU A 81 -7.38 15.51 1.96
CA LEU A 81 -6.75 16.41 2.94
C LEU A 81 -7.28 16.20 4.37
N THR A 82 -8.57 15.91 4.49
CA THR A 82 -9.21 15.68 5.78
C THR A 82 -9.42 14.18 5.93
N PRO A 83 -8.93 13.56 7.03
CA PRO A 83 -9.30 12.20 7.36
C PRO A 83 -10.79 12.17 7.72
N ASN A 84 -11.57 11.50 6.89
CA ASN A 84 -13.02 11.32 7.03
C ASN A 84 -13.37 9.92 7.53
#